data_AF-A0A0Q4GDV4-F1
#
_entry.id   AF-A0A0Q4GDV4-F1
#
_cell.length_a   1.000
_cell.length_b   1.000
_cell.length_c   1.000
_cell.angle_alpha   90.00
_cell.angle_beta   90.00
_cell.angle_gamma   90.00
#
_symmetry.space_group_name_H-M   'P 1'
#
loop_
_entity.id
_entity.type
_entity.pdbx_description
1 polymer ?
#
loop_
_entity_poly.entity_id
_entity_poly.type
_entity_poly.pdbx_seq_one_letter_code
_entity_poly.pdbx_strand_id
1 'polypeptide(L)'
;MEKVNHKKIIIRTFLKLLLMILIIFTLNSWPSIKQSMNGNAPPLAYWLDHSFKISNIILILGFTAYFYYKDLTDQRELIEKENRQI
;
A
#
# COMPACT_ATOMS: atom_id res chain seq x y z
N MET A 1 -23.45 19.89 -7.85
CA MET A 1 -23.02 18.58 -7.30
C MET A 1 -21.56 18.38 -7.63
N GLU A 2 -20.67 18.65 -6.68
CA GLU A 2 -19.30 18.18 -6.82
C GLU A 2 -19.29 16.66 -6.96
N LYS A 3 -18.49 16.16 -7.90
CA LYS A 3 -18.36 14.74 -8.18
C LYS A 3 -17.07 14.22 -7.54
N VAL A 4 -17.15 13.01 -6.99
CA VAL A 4 -15.98 12.31 -6.45
C VAL A 4 -14.88 12.20 -7.51
N ASN A 5 -13.66 12.63 -7.17
CA ASN A 5 -12.53 12.57 -8.09
C ASN A 5 -11.84 11.20 -8.04
N HIS A 6 -12.37 10.25 -8.82
CA HIS A 6 -11.83 8.88 -8.89
C HIS A 6 -10.35 8.82 -9.29
N LYS A 7 -9.86 9.73 -10.15
CA LYS A 7 -8.43 9.77 -10.53
C LYS A 7 -7.53 10.03 -9.32
N LYS A 8 -7.92 11.00 -8.49
CA LYS A 8 -7.19 11.35 -7.26
C LYS A 8 -7.19 10.18 -6.27
N ILE A 9 -8.32 9.48 -6.12
CA ILE A 9 -8.44 8.29 -5.26
C ILE A 9 -7.52 7.17 -5.73
N ILE A 10 -7.51 6.89 -7.04
CA ILE A 10 -6.65 5.84 -7.61
C ILE A 10 -5.18 6.13 -7.33
N ILE A 11 -4.71 7.36 -7.57
CA ILE A 11 -3.32 7.75 -7.33
C ILE A 11 -2.95 7.60 -5.85
N ARG A 12 -3.81 8.09 -4.93
CA ARG A 12 -3.58 7.96 -3.48
C ARG A 12 -3.54 6.50 -3.03
N THR A 13 -4.45 5.69 -3.55
CA THR A 13 -4.52 4.25 -3.25
C THR A 13 -3.26 3.55 -3.76
N PHE A 14 -2.79 3.90 -4.97
CA PHE A 14 -1.57 3.36 -5.55
C PHE A 14 -0.32 3.73 -4.72
N LEU A 15 -0.21 4.97 -4.26
CA LEU A 15 0.89 5.38 -3.38
C LEU A 15 0.89 4.63 -2.04
N LYS A 16 -0.29 4.42 -1.43
CA LYS A 16 -0.44 3.62 -0.21
C LYS A 16 -0.06 2.15 -0.44
N LEU A 17 -0.44 1.59 -1.59
CA LEU A 17 -0.05 0.25 -2.02
C LEU A 17 1.47 0.13 -2.12
N LEU A 18 2.13 1.06 -2.82
CA LEU A 18 3.60 1.06 -2.95
C LEU A 18 4.30 1.15 -1.59
N LEU A 19 3.81 2.02 -0.70
CA LEU A 19 4.34 2.15 0.65
C LEU A 19 4.22 0.85 1.44
N MET A 20 3.07 0.18 1.34
CA MET A 20 2.85 -1.09 2.03
C MET A 20 3.74 -2.21 1.48
N ILE A 21 3.90 -2.29 0.15
CA ILE A 21 4.85 -3.23 -0.48
C ILE A 21 6.26 -2.98 0.07
N LEU A 22 6.69 -1.72 0.14
CA LEU A 22 8.00 -1.34 0.67
C LEU A 22 8.17 -1.77 2.14
N ILE A 23 7.16 -1.52 2.99
CA ILE A 23 7.19 -1.89 4.40
C ILE A 23 7.28 -3.41 4.56
N ILE A 24 6.39 -4.16 3.90
CA ILE A 24 6.36 -5.62 3.98
C ILE A 24 7.67 -6.22 3.47
N PHE A 25 8.17 -5.74 2.33
CA PHE A 25 9.45 -6.18 1.78
C PHE A 25 10.60 -5.94 2.77
N THR A 26 10.66 -4.75 3.37
CA THR A 26 11.70 -4.38 4.34
C THR A 26 11.65 -5.28 5.58
N LEU A 27 10.45 -5.54 6.12
CA LEU A 27 10.28 -6.39 7.29
C LEU A 27 10.65 -7.85 7.01
N ASN A 28 10.18 -8.40 5.89
CA ASN A 28 10.46 -9.80 5.53
C ASN A 28 11.93 -10.01 5.16
N SER A 29 12.54 -9.02 4.53
CA SER A 29 13.93 -9.08 4.09
C SER A 29 14.92 -8.59 5.13
N TRP A 30 14.47 -8.20 6.32
CA TRP A 30 15.33 -7.61 7.34
C TRP A 30 16.61 -8.43 7.63
N PRO A 31 16.55 -9.78 7.75
CA PRO A 31 17.77 -10.58 7.92
C PRO A 31 18.73 -10.46 6.73
N SER A 32 18.19 -10.48 5.51
CA SER A 32 18.95 -10.33 4.26
C SER A 32 19.59 -8.94 4.16
N ILE A 33 18.85 -7.89 4.52
CA ILE A 33 19.35 -6.51 4.58
C ILE A 33 20.53 -6.42 5.56
N LYS A 34 20.37 -6.97 6.76
CA LYS A 34 21.44 -6.99 7.77
C LYS A 34 22.68 -7.76 7.28
N GLN A 35 22.50 -8.90 6.61
CA GLN A 35 23.62 -9.67 6.03
C GLN A 35 24.35 -8.88 4.94
N SER A 36 23.61 -8.19 4.05
CA SER A 36 24.20 -7.32 3.03
C SER A 36 25.03 -6.18 3.61
N MET A 37 24.60 -5.59 4.73
CA MET A 37 25.36 -4.54 5.42
C MET A 37 26.71 -5.03 5.97
N ASN A 38 26.85 -6.32 6.21
CA ASN A 38 28.08 -6.96 6.65
C ASN A 38 28.95 -7.48 5.48
N GLY A 39 28.60 -7.14 4.23
CA GLY A 39 29.32 -7.57 3.02
C GLY A 39 28.89 -8.92 2.44
N ASN A 40 27.94 -9.62 3.08
CA ASN A 40 27.45 -10.93 2.67
C ASN A 40 26.04 -10.82 2.07
N ALA A 41 25.93 -10.22 0.89
CA ALA A 41 24.64 -10.06 0.22
C ALA A 41 24.11 -11.41 -0.31
N PRO A 42 22.92 -11.88 0.13
CA PRO A 42 22.36 -13.12 -0.39
C PRO A 42 22.03 -13.00 -1.89
N PRO A 43 22.04 -14.12 -2.64
CA PRO A 43 21.66 -14.15 -4.05
C PRO A 43 20.21 -13.67 -4.25
N LEU A 44 19.92 -13.02 -5.39
CA LEU A 44 18.59 -12.47 -5.70
C LEU A 44 17.45 -13.51 -5.57
N ALA A 45 17.71 -14.77 -5.94
CA ALA A 45 16.74 -15.85 -5.77
C ALA A 45 16.29 -16.03 -4.31
N TYR A 46 17.21 -15.88 -3.35
CA TYR A 46 16.91 -15.95 -1.92
C TYR A 46 16.00 -14.79 -1.47
N TRP A 47 16.26 -13.58 -1.98
CA TRP A 47 15.41 -12.41 -1.72
C TRP A 47 13.99 -12.63 -2.20
N LEU A 48 13.80 -13.15 -3.41
CA LEU A 48 12.48 -13.38 -3.97
C LEU A 48 11.69 -14.40 -3.15
N ASP A 49 12.32 -15.53 -2.82
CA ASP A 49 11.69 -16.62 -2.06
C ASP A 49 11.27 -16.19 -0.64
N HIS A 50 12.09 -15.35 0.02
CA HIS A 50 11.82 -14.92 1.39
C HIS A 50 10.92 -13.67 1.49
N SER A 51 10.91 -12.81 0.48
CA SER A 51 10.14 -11.55 0.50
C SER A 51 8.70 -11.72 0.03
N PHE A 52 8.46 -12.59 -0.95
CA PHE A 52 7.18 -12.73 -1.63
C PHE A 52 6.40 -13.95 -1.14
N LYS A 53 5.87 -13.87 0.08
CA LYS A 53 4.92 -14.87 0.60
C LYS A 53 3.51 -14.56 0.11
N ILE A 54 2.76 -15.60 -0.28
CA ILE A 54 1.34 -15.49 -0.70
C ILE A 54 0.48 -14.78 0.37
N SER A 55 0.77 -15.01 1.65
CA SER A 55 0.10 -14.33 2.76
C SER A 55 0.19 -12.80 2.67
N ASN A 56 1.34 -12.28 2.22
CA ASN A 56 1.56 -10.85 2.06
C ASN A 56 0.77 -10.29 0.87
N ILE A 57 0.60 -11.08 -0.19
CA ILE A 57 -0.21 -10.70 -1.36
C ILE A 57 -1.66 -10.52 -0.95
N ILE A 58 -2.20 -11.46 -0.14
CA ILE A 58 -3.57 -11.37 0.39
C ILE A 58 -3.73 -10.11 1.26
N LEU A 59 -2.77 -9.84 2.15
CA LEU A 59 -2.73 -8.63 2.97
C LEU A 59 -2.72 -7.36 2.11
N ILE A 60 -1.86 -7.34 1.09
CA ILE A 60 -1.72 -6.21 0.17
C ILE A 60 -3.05 -5.94 -0.53
N LEU A 61 -3.68 -6.97 -1.11
CA LEU A 61 -4.97 -6.82 -1.80
C LEU A 61 -6.08 -6.34 -0.85
N GLY A 62 -6.15 -6.93 0.36
CA GLY A 62 -7.15 -6.54 1.37
C GLY A 62 -7.00 -5.08 1.80
N PHE A 63 -5.78 -4.63 2.10
CA PHE A 63 -5.52 -3.25 2.47
C PHE A 63 -5.71 -2.28 1.31
N THR A 64 -5.35 -2.65 0.08
CA THR A 64 -5.61 -1.81 -1.11
C THR A 64 -7.10 -1.59 -1.33
N ALA A 65 -7.90 -2.66 -1.27
CA ALA A 65 -9.35 -2.54 -1.33
C ALA A 65 -9.88 -1.65 -0.20
N TYR A 66 -9.44 -1.90 1.04
CA TYR A 66 -9.82 -1.08 2.20
C TYR A 66 -9.51 0.40 2.01
N PHE A 67 -8.29 0.75 1.59
CA PHE A 67 -7.89 2.15 1.39
C PHE A 67 -8.66 2.84 0.28
N TYR A 68 -8.97 2.11 -0.80
CA TYR A 68 -9.79 2.63 -1.90
C TYR A 68 -11.21 2.96 -1.44
N TYR A 69 -11.88 1.99 -0.78
CA TYR A 69 -13.25 2.17 -0.29
C TYR A 69 -13.34 3.25 0.78
N LYS A 70 -12.35 3.32 1.67
CA LYS A 70 -12.28 4.38 2.68
C LYS A 70 -12.18 5.78 2.07
N ASP A 71 -11.23 6.00 1.14
CA ASP A 71 -11.07 7.33 0.50
C ASP A 71 -12.30 7.71 -0.35
N LEU A 72 -12.99 6.72 -0.91
CA LEU A 72 -14.30 6.92 -1.56
C LEU A 72 -15.36 7.42 -0.59
N THR A 73 -15.52 6.75 0.55
CA THR A 73 -16.50 7.13 1.58
C THR A 73 -16.17 8.49 2.17
N ASP A 74 -14.91 8.72 2.56
CA ASP A 74 -14.46 9.99 3.13
C ASP A 74 -14.73 11.17 2.17
N GLN A 75 -14.48 11.01 0.86
CA GLN A 75 -14.77 12.06 -0.13
C GLN A 75 -16.26 12.31 -0.33
N ARG A 76 -17.09 11.26 -0.27
CA ARG A 76 -18.56 11.42 -0.33
C ARG A 76 -19.07 12.22 0.87
N GLU A 77 -18.59 11.89 2.07
CA GLU A 77 -18.96 12.61 3.29
C GLU A 77 -18.51 14.08 3.25
N LEU A 78 -17.32 14.36 2.73
CA LEU A 78 -16.82 15.74 2.57
C LEU A 78 -17.72 16.56 1.64
N ILE A 79 -18.04 16.01 0.46
CA ILE A 79 -18.94 16.65 -0.51
C ILE A 79 -20.33 16.87 0.09
N GLU A 80 -20.87 15.90 0.83
CA GLU A 80 -22.17 16.05 1.51
C GLU A 80 -22.15 17.16 2.56
N LYS A 81 -21.07 17.26 3.35
CA LYS A 81 -20.91 18.32 4.36
C LYS A 81 -20.82 19.70 3.71
N GLU A 82 -20.03 19.85 2.65
CA GLU A 82 -19.90 21.10 1.90
C GLU A 82 -21.25 21.52 1.28
N ASN A 83 -22.01 20.59 0.71
CA ASN A 83 -23.33 20.88 0.14
C ASN A 83 -24.40 21.25 1.20
N ARG A 84 -24.23 20.87 2.48
CA ARG A 84 -25.16 21.23 3.58
C ARG A 84 -24.82 22.56 4.25
N GLN A 85 -23.61 23.09 4.04
CA GLN A 85 -23.16 24.36 4.61
C GLN A 85 -23.39 25.56 3.68
N ILE A 86 -23.84 25.30 2.44
CA ILE A 86 -24.27 26.29 1.43
C ILE A 86 -25.80 26.31 1.43
#